data_AF-A0A6B0XS38-F1
#
_entry.id   AF-A0A6B0XS38-F1
#
_cell.length_a   1.000
_cell.length_b   1.000
_cell.length_c   1.000
_cell.angle_alpha   90.00
_cell.angle_beta   90.00
_cell.angle_gamma   90.00
#
_symmetry.space_group_name_H-M   'P 1'
#
loop_
_entity.id
_entity.type
_entity.pdbx_description
1 polymer ?
#
loop_
_entity_poly.entity_id
_entity_poly.type
_entity_poly.pdbx_seq_one_letter_code
_entity_poly.pdbx_strand_id
1 'polypeptide(L)'
;MNGLETLLRRVALRARLHAVAAAAASTVLLAAAPLAGGILAQERSPEAAGEPSQESTVLMIWGGVRADGELVLEPAFAYEGRVRHPGGVGDYRVRGLDGEGETLFSIRFTPGEISDGSKGFSYSIPFDPAWTEALDRLELSGPEGVTTVDREAGARAMMVIDRASGQVRSLLRDAAAGLPAELAADSSGLRILRGLPRPPG
;
A
#
# COMPACT_ATOMS: atom_id res chain seq x y z
N MET A 1 -2.78 -5.62 37.11
CA MET A 1 -2.11 -5.68 35.79
C MET A 1 -2.56 -6.90 34.97
N ASN A 2 -3.85 -7.03 34.61
CA ASN A 2 -4.35 -8.18 33.81
C ASN A 2 -5.45 -7.81 32.77
N GLY A 3 -5.73 -6.52 32.56
CA GLY A 3 -6.81 -6.07 31.65
C GLY A 3 -6.42 -6.00 30.18
N LEU A 4 -5.15 -5.65 29.88
CA LEU A 4 -4.67 -5.38 28.53
C LEU A 4 -4.53 -6.64 27.68
N GLU A 5 -4.02 -7.75 28.26
CA GLU A 5 -3.91 -9.04 27.55
C GLU A 5 -5.28 -9.65 27.20
N THR A 6 -6.29 -9.40 28.03
CA THR A 6 -7.65 -9.92 27.81
C THR A 6 -8.35 -9.18 26.66
N LEU A 7 -8.08 -7.87 26.50
CA LEU A 7 -8.61 -7.07 25.39
C LEU A 7 -7.93 -7.42 24.07
N LEU A 8 -6.60 -7.60 24.09
CA LEU A 8 -5.81 -8.02 22.93
C LEU A 8 -6.21 -9.42 22.43
N ARG A 9 -6.53 -10.37 23.33
CA ARG A 9 -7.02 -11.70 22.92
C ARG A 9 -8.44 -11.69 22.33
N ARG A 10 -9.33 -10.79 22.76
CA ARG A 10 -10.69 -10.70 22.20
C ARG A 10 -10.74 -10.00 20.84
N VAL A 11 -9.87 -9.02 20.60
CA VAL A 11 -9.74 -8.38 19.27
C VAL A 11 -8.98 -9.29 18.28
N ALA A 12 -7.98 -10.05 18.76
CA ALA A 12 -7.21 -10.97 17.91
C ALA A 12 -8.00 -12.20 17.40
N LEU A 13 -9.14 -12.54 18.01
CA LEU A 13 -9.87 -13.79 17.66
C LEU A 13 -10.86 -13.64 16.49
N ARG A 14 -11.11 -12.42 15.98
CA ARG A 14 -11.98 -12.19 14.80
C ARG A 14 -11.23 -11.80 13.53
N ALA A 15 -9.90 -11.61 13.61
CA ALA A 15 -9.03 -11.24 12.49
C ALA A 15 -8.19 -12.41 11.95
N ARG A 16 -8.70 -13.64 12.06
CA ARG A 16 -8.17 -14.77 11.29
C ARG A 16 -9.03 -14.94 10.05
N LEU A 17 -8.60 -14.34 8.94
CA LEU A 17 -8.68 -14.90 7.59
C LEU A 17 -7.93 -13.97 6.62
N HIS A 18 -6.74 -14.45 6.22
CA HIS A 18 -6.01 -14.18 4.97
C HIS A 18 -5.39 -12.79 4.78
N ALA A 19 -4.17 -12.63 5.28
CA ALA A 19 -3.16 -11.77 4.66
C ALA A 19 -2.05 -12.69 4.10
N VAL A 20 -2.13 -12.98 2.80
CA VAL A 20 -1.10 -13.74 2.08
C VAL A 20 -0.11 -12.76 1.44
N ALA A 21 1.15 -12.96 1.83
CA ALA A 21 2.42 -12.75 1.14
C ALA A 21 2.65 -11.53 0.21
N ALA A 22 3.76 -10.83 0.47
CA ALA A 22 4.84 -10.68 -0.52
C ALA A 22 6.16 -10.27 0.18
N ALA A 23 6.90 -11.26 0.67
CA ALA A 23 8.32 -11.13 0.94
C ALA A 23 9.06 -12.02 -0.06
N ALA A 24 9.85 -11.43 -0.94
CA ALA A 24 10.87 -12.13 -1.72
C ALA A 24 12.09 -11.21 -1.81
N ALA A 25 13.07 -11.45 -0.96
CA ALA A 25 14.43 -10.97 -1.12
C ALA A 25 15.25 -12.12 -1.70
N SER A 26 15.70 -11.98 -2.94
CA SER A 26 16.65 -12.89 -3.54
C SER A 26 18.01 -12.72 -2.86
N THR A 27 18.49 -13.77 -2.19
CA THR A 27 19.90 -13.92 -1.80
C THR A 27 20.52 -14.97 -2.72
N VAL A 28 21.43 -14.56 -3.59
CA VAL A 28 22.36 -15.46 -4.27
C VAL A 28 23.76 -15.17 -3.71
N LEU A 29 24.34 -16.16 -3.04
CA LEU A 29 25.71 -16.11 -2.52
C LEU A 29 26.63 -16.99 -3.39
N LEU A 30 27.52 -16.30 -4.10
CA LEU A 30 28.92 -16.58 -4.47
C LEU A 30 29.43 -18.02 -4.79
N ALA A 31 29.76 -18.18 -6.08
CA ALA A 31 31.00 -18.65 -6.72
C ALA A 31 31.65 -20.03 -6.46
N ALA A 32 32.01 -20.67 -7.58
CA ALA A 32 33.35 -21.17 -7.84
C ALA A 32 33.64 -21.17 -9.37
N ALA A 33 34.71 -20.49 -9.80
CA ALA A 33 35.30 -20.57 -11.14
C ALA A 33 36.27 -21.79 -11.20
N PRO A 34 36.88 -22.22 -12.35
CA PRO A 34 37.70 -21.33 -13.18
C PRO A 34 37.95 -21.72 -14.69
N LEU A 35 38.71 -20.82 -15.34
CA LEU A 35 39.65 -20.97 -16.47
C LEU A 35 39.20 -20.78 -17.94
N ALA A 36 40.01 -19.92 -18.58
CA ALA A 36 40.45 -19.87 -19.98
C ALA A 36 39.63 -19.04 -21.00
N GLY A 37 40.30 -18.00 -21.51
CA GLY A 37 40.41 -17.82 -22.96
C GLY A 37 39.53 -16.76 -23.63
N GLY A 38 40.02 -15.51 -23.60
CA GLY A 38 40.00 -14.61 -24.76
C GLY A 38 38.71 -13.87 -25.12
N ILE A 39 38.93 -12.77 -25.86
CA ILE A 39 38.03 -12.08 -26.79
C ILE A 39 37.26 -10.85 -26.25
N LEU A 40 37.73 -9.71 -26.78
CA LEU A 40 37.06 -8.46 -27.17
C LEU A 40 36.66 -7.41 -26.12
N ALA A 41 37.00 -6.19 -26.51
CA ALA A 41 36.62 -4.92 -25.93
C ALA A 41 35.12 -4.89 -25.62
N GLN A 42 34.80 -4.86 -24.33
CA GLN A 42 33.50 -4.48 -23.85
C GLN A 42 33.60 -3.03 -23.41
N GLU A 43 33.06 -2.14 -24.24
CA GLU A 43 32.81 -0.77 -23.85
C GLU A 43 32.07 -0.80 -22.52
N ARG A 44 32.71 -0.23 -21.49
CA ARG A 44 32.07 0.01 -20.21
C ARG A 44 30.95 1.00 -20.45
N SER A 45 29.77 0.48 -20.79
CA SER A 45 28.52 1.19 -20.55
C SER A 45 28.58 1.66 -19.10
N PRO A 46 28.43 2.96 -18.81
CA PRO A 46 28.24 3.38 -17.43
C PRO A 46 26.96 2.70 -16.98
N GLU A 47 27.13 1.65 -16.17
CA GLU A 47 26.11 1.17 -15.25
C GLU A 47 25.64 2.41 -14.52
N ALA A 48 24.48 2.92 -14.94
CA ALA A 48 23.83 4.02 -14.27
C ALA A 48 23.60 3.51 -12.85
N ALA A 49 24.48 3.92 -11.95
CA ALA A 49 24.32 3.77 -10.53
C ALA A 49 22.96 4.37 -10.21
N GLY A 50 21.96 3.51 -10.07
CA GLY A 50 20.64 3.92 -9.64
C GLY A 50 20.84 4.65 -8.33
N GLU A 51 20.55 5.95 -8.33
CA GLU A 51 20.63 6.75 -7.12
C GLU A 51 19.84 6.00 -6.03
N PRO A 52 20.35 5.95 -4.78
CA PRO A 52 19.57 5.39 -3.69
C PRO A 52 18.25 6.15 -3.67
N SER A 53 17.16 5.47 -4.06
CA SER A 53 15.83 6.08 -4.10
C SER A 53 15.54 6.61 -2.71
N GLN A 54 15.61 7.93 -2.57
CA GLN A 54 15.37 8.60 -1.31
C GLN A 54 13.96 8.25 -0.86
N GLU A 55 13.80 7.91 0.41
CA GLU A 55 12.48 7.75 1.00
C GLU A 55 11.75 9.08 0.89
N SER A 56 10.51 9.02 0.41
CA SER A 56 9.63 10.17 0.26
C SER A 56 8.23 9.79 0.71
N THR A 57 7.40 10.80 0.97
CA THR A 57 6.00 10.56 1.26
C THR A 57 5.32 9.98 0.01
N VAL A 58 4.74 8.79 0.16
CA VAL A 58 4.04 8.06 -0.90
C VAL A 58 2.61 7.74 -0.47
N LEU A 59 1.73 7.62 -1.46
CA LEU A 59 0.36 7.18 -1.29
C LEU A 59 0.26 5.68 -1.61
N MET A 60 -0.05 4.86 -0.62
CA MET A 60 -0.35 3.44 -0.82
C MET A 60 -1.78 3.29 -1.34
N ILE A 61 -1.92 2.64 -2.49
CA ILE A 61 -3.21 2.35 -3.12
C ILE A 61 -3.27 0.85 -3.37
N TRP A 62 -4.34 0.21 -2.95
CA TRP A 62 -4.42 -1.24 -2.91
C TRP A 62 -5.87 -1.73 -2.97
N GLY A 63 -6.02 -2.99 -3.36
CA GLY A 63 -7.33 -3.58 -3.62
C GLY A 63 -7.19 -4.78 -4.55
N GLY A 64 -8.28 -5.12 -5.22
CA GLY A 64 -8.30 -6.29 -6.09
C GLY A 64 -9.67 -6.60 -6.66
N VAL A 65 -9.77 -7.84 -7.15
CA VAL A 65 -11.00 -8.46 -7.63
C VAL A 65 -11.17 -9.76 -6.88
N ARG A 66 -12.31 -9.96 -6.22
CA ARG A 66 -12.63 -11.22 -5.54
C ARG A 66 -12.89 -12.33 -6.56
N ALA A 67 -12.85 -13.58 -6.11
CA ALA A 67 -13.08 -14.75 -6.97
C ALA A 67 -14.48 -14.76 -7.63
N ASP A 68 -15.45 -14.04 -7.06
CA ASP A 68 -16.80 -13.84 -7.62
C ASP A 68 -16.90 -12.64 -8.59
N GLY A 69 -15.79 -11.95 -8.86
CA GLY A 69 -15.72 -10.77 -9.73
C GLY A 69 -15.97 -9.44 -9.02
N GLU A 70 -16.21 -9.41 -7.70
CA GLU A 70 -16.42 -8.16 -6.99
C GLU A 70 -15.14 -7.32 -6.94
N LEU A 71 -15.22 -6.06 -7.43
CA LEU A 71 -14.14 -5.09 -7.28
C LEU A 71 -14.04 -4.61 -5.84
N VAL A 72 -12.83 -4.64 -5.30
CA VAL A 72 -12.51 -4.15 -3.96
C VAL A 72 -11.46 -3.07 -4.06
N LEU A 73 -11.77 -1.90 -3.52
CA LEU A 73 -10.83 -0.81 -3.33
C LEU A 73 -10.73 -0.48 -1.86
N GLU A 74 -9.50 -0.36 -1.38
CA GLU A 74 -9.22 -0.05 0.01
C GLU A 74 -8.91 1.44 0.18
N PRO A 75 -9.20 2.02 1.36
CA PRO A 75 -8.68 3.33 1.71
C PRO A 75 -7.17 3.41 1.53
N ALA A 76 -6.71 4.53 1.00
CA ALA A 76 -5.30 4.79 0.77
C ALA A 76 -4.62 5.35 2.03
N PHE A 77 -3.30 5.23 2.10
CA PHE A 77 -2.53 5.72 3.24
C PHE A 77 -1.28 6.46 2.77
N ALA A 78 -1.05 7.67 3.29
CA ALA A 78 0.19 8.40 3.07
C ALA A 78 1.23 7.98 4.12
N TYR A 79 2.43 7.60 3.68
CA TYR A 79 3.53 7.18 4.56
C TYR A 79 4.90 7.44 3.92
N GLU A 80 5.96 7.45 4.73
CA GLU A 80 7.33 7.53 4.21
C GLU A 80 7.73 6.17 3.64
N GLY A 81 8.13 6.14 2.37
CA GLY A 81 8.46 4.90 1.72
C GLY A 81 9.07 5.09 0.34
N ARG A 82 9.08 4.01 -0.42
CA ARG A 82 9.60 4.01 -1.79
C ARG A 82 8.45 3.94 -2.77
N VAL A 83 8.59 4.72 -3.83
CA VAL A 83 7.70 4.65 -4.98
C VAL A 83 7.78 3.27 -5.61
N ARG A 84 6.62 2.67 -5.86
CA ARG A 84 6.40 1.43 -6.60
C ARG A 84 5.31 1.70 -7.62
N HIS A 85 5.71 2.23 -8.77
CA HIS A 85 4.80 2.48 -9.88
C HIS A 85 4.29 1.14 -10.47
N PRO A 86 3.03 1.07 -10.89
CA PRO A 86 2.61 0.01 -11.79
C PRO A 86 3.37 0.13 -13.10
N GLY A 87 3.64 -1.02 -13.73
CA GLY A 87 4.30 -1.13 -15.04
C GLY A 87 3.50 -0.58 -16.23
N GLY A 88 2.57 0.34 -16.00
CA GLY A 88 2.09 1.28 -17.00
C GLY A 88 1.37 0.70 -18.21
N VAL A 89 0.58 -0.36 -18.06
CA VAL A 89 -0.41 -0.83 -19.04
C VAL A 89 -1.44 -1.70 -18.32
N GLY A 90 -2.69 -1.72 -18.80
CA GLY A 90 -3.74 -2.63 -18.34
C GLY A 90 -5.14 -2.04 -18.36
N ASP A 91 -6.13 -2.92 -18.25
CA ASP A 91 -7.57 -2.59 -18.34
C ASP A 91 -8.14 -2.03 -17.03
N TYR A 92 -7.37 -2.13 -15.93
CA TYR A 92 -7.77 -1.56 -14.65
C TYR A 92 -7.20 -0.16 -14.50
N ARG A 93 -7.96 0.69 -13.81
CA ARG A 93 -7.54 2.05 -13.49
C ARG A 93 -7.96 2.42 -12.07
N VAL A 94 -7.05 3.03 -11.31
CA VAL A 94 -7.41 3.80 -10.11
C VAL A 94 -7.31 5.29 -10.40
N ARG A 95 -8.31 6.06 -9.96
CA ARG A 95 -8.32 7.52 -9.97
C ARG A 95 -8.49 8.07 -8.55
N GLY A 96 -7.80 9.17 -8.28
CA GLY A 96 -8.14 10.07 -7.18
C GLY A 96 -8.86 11.28 -7.73
N LEU A 97 -10.03 11.57 -7.18
CA LEU A 97 -10.91 12.65 -7.62
C LEU A 97 -11.09 13.67 -6.49
N ASP A 98 -11.13 14.95 -6.83
CA ASP A 98 -11.50 15.99 -5.88
C ASP A 98 -13.03 16.15 -5.74
N GLY A 99 -13.45 17.13 -4.94
CA GLY A 99 -14.87 17.41 -4.66
C GLY A 99 -15.67 17.91 -5.88
N GLU A 100 -15.00 18.39 -6.94
CA GLU A 100 -15.64 18.79 -8.20
C GLU A 100 -15.66 17.64 -9.22
N GLY A 101 -14.95 16.54 -8.93
CA GLY A 101 -14.81 15.38 -9.81
C GLY A 101 -13.59 15.46 -10.73
N GLU A 102 -12.74 16.46 -10.57
CA GLU A 102 -11.49 16.60 -11.32
C GLU A 102 -10.48 15.55 -10.87
N THR A 103 -9.67 15.08 -11.82
CA THR A 103 -8.70 14.00 -11.56
C THR A 103 -7.41 14.55 -10.97
N LEU A 104 -7.15 14.24 -9.70
CA LEU A 104 -5.88 14.55 -9.01
C LEU A 104 -4.76 13.62 -9.46
N PHE A 105 -5.08 12.33 -9.66
CA PHE A 105 -4.17 11.34 -10.24
C PHE A 105 -4.95 10.22 -10.93
N SER A 106 -4.31 9.56 -11.91
CA SER A 106 -4.90 8.43 -12.64
C SER A 106 -3.82 7.42 -13.01
N ILE A 107 -4.05 6.16 -12.68
CA ILE A 107 -3.06 5.09 -12.83
C ILE A 107 -3.71 3.90 -13.51
N ARG A 108 -3.10 3.41 -14.60
CA ARG A 108 -3.52 2.17 -15.27
C ARG A 108 -2.60 1.01 -14.90
N PHE A 109 -3.16 -0.19 -14.79
CA PHE A 109 -2.42 -1.37 -14.36
C PHE A 109 -3.14 -2.68 -14.73
N THR A 110 -2.40 -3.78 -14.62
CA THR A 110 -2.93 -5.14 -14.61
C THR A 110 -2.70 -5.72 -13.21
N PRO A 111 -3.74 -6.13 -12.46
CA PRO A 111 -3.58 -6.72 -11.15
C PRO A 111 -2.92 -8.11 -11.27
N GLY A 112 -2.18 -8.51 -10.23
CA GLY A 112 -1.58 -9.84 -10.17
C GLY A 112 -2.61 -10.90 -9.82
N GLU A 113 -2.51 -12.08 -10.42
CA GLU A 113 -3.36 -13.22 -10.09
C GLU A 113 -2.95 -13.86 -8.77
N ILE A 114 -3.96 -14.33 -8.02
CA ILE A 114 -3.82 -15.08 -6.77
C ILE A 114 -4.39 -16.48 -7.02
N SER A 115 -3.82 -17.49 -6.35
CA SER A 115 -4.10 -18.91 -6.62
C SER A 115 -5.57 -19.33 -6.46
N ASP A 116 -6.37 -18.56 -5.72
CA ASP A 116 -7.80 -18.81 -5.51
C ASP A 116 -8.69 -18.20 -6.61
N GLY A 117 -8.10 -17.66 -7.67
CA GLY A 117 -8.79 -17.00 -8.78
C GLY A 117 -9.10 -15.52 -8.53
N SER A 118 -8.76 -14.99 -7.35
CA SER A 118 -8.80 -13.55 -7.10
C SER A 118 -7.62 -12.84 -7.76
N LYS A 119 -7.71 -11.51 -7.84
CA LYS A 119 -6.63 -10.65 -8.34
C LYS A 119 -6.33 -9.58 -7.30
N GLY A 120 -5.06 -9.19 -7.15
CA GLY A 120 -4.63 -8.20 -6.16
C GLY A 120 -3.66 -7.19 -6.73
N PHE A 121 -3.67 -6.00 -6.14
CA PHE A 121 -2.66 -4.97 -6.41
C PHE A 121 -2.33 -4.17 -5.16
N SER A 122 -1.10 -3.63 -5.13
CA SER A 122 -0.63 -2.69 -4.13
C SER A 122 0.47 -1.83 -4.74
N TYR A 123 0.23 -0.53 -4.85
CA TYR A 123 1.15 0.44 -5.42
C TYR A 123 1.44 1.55 -4.43
N SER A 124 2.63 2.12 -4.54
CA SER A 124 3.03 3.31 -3.78
C SER A 124 3.40 4.38 -4.80
N ILE A 125 2.61 5.45 -4.90
CA ILE A 125 2.87 6.54 -5.84
C ILE A 125 3.41 7.77 -5.10
N PRO A 126 4.12 8.69 -5.78
CA PRO A 126 4.43 9.98 -5.19
C PRO A 126 3.17 10.63 -4.63
N PHE A 127 3.24 11.13 -3.39
CA PHE A 127 2.13 11.82 -2.75
C PHE A 127 2.31 13.32 -2.86
N ASP A 128 1.28 14.03 -3.33
CA ASP A 128 1.19 15.48 -3.20
C ASP A 128 0.44 15.81 -1.89
N PRO A 129 1.04 16.55 -0.95
CA PRO A 129 0.37 16.96 0.29
C PRO A 129 -0.97 17.68 0.07
N ALA A 130 -1.16 18.37 -1.05
CA ALA A 130 -2.42 19.03 -1.40
C ALA A 130 -3.60 18.05 -1.55
N TRP A 131 -3.32 16.78 -1.84
CA TRP A 131 -4.36 15.74 -1.94
C TRP A 131 -4.98 15.40 -0.58
N THR A 132 -4.31 15.69 0.54
CA THR A 132 -4.84 15.36 1.88
C THR A 132 -6.24 15.92 2.11
N GLU A 133 -6.46 17.14 1.65
CA GLU A 133 -7.71 17.89 1.81
C GLU A 133 -8.57 17.83 0.53
N ALA A 134 -7.92 17.87 -0.63
CA ALA A 134 -8.60 17.91 -1.92
C ALA A 134 -9.26 16.58 -2.30
N LEU A 135 -8.64 15.45 -1.97
CA LEU A 135 -9.14 14.13 -2.34
C LEU A 135 -10.49 13.86 -1.67
N ASP A 136 -11.51 13.67 -2.50
CA ASP A 136 -12.89 13.37 -2.08
C ASP A 136 -13.22 11.89 -2.31
N ARG A 137 -12.74 11.33 -3.42
CA ARG A 137 -13.09 9.97 -3.84
C ARG A 137 -11.91 9.26 -4.48
N LEU A 138 -11.69 8.02 -4.07
CA LEU A 138 -10.92 7.04 -4.83
C LEU A 138 -11.88 6.20 -5.66
N GLU A 139 -11.51 5.91 -6.89
CA GLU A 139 -12.30 5.09 -7.80
C GLU A 139 -11.43 4.04 -8.45
N LEU A 140 -11.89 2.79 -8.45
CA LEU A 140 -11.30 1.67 -9.18
C LEU A 140 -12.28 1.25 -10.27
N SER A 141 -11.82 1.23 -11.51
CA SER A 141 -12.57 0.73 -12.67
C SER A 141 -11.84 -0.45 -13.33
N GLY A 142 -12.59 -1.42 -13.84
CA GLY A 142 -12.10 -2.55 -14.61
C GLY A 142 -13.21 -3.21 -15.44
N PRO A 143 -12.94 -4.35 -16.09
CA PRO A 143 -13.94 -5.11 -16.85
C PRO A 143 -15.20 -5.46 -16.05
N GLU A 144 -15.08 -5.60 -14.73
CA GLU A 144 -16.17 -5.97 -13.82
C GLU A 144 -17.06 -4.76 -13.42
N GLY A 145 -16.64 -3.53 -13.72
CA GLY A 145 -17.39 -2.31 -13.41
C GLY A 145 -16.56 -1.26 -12.68
N VAL A 146 -17.17 -0.59 -11.71
CA VAL A 146 -16.57 0.51 -10.94
C VAL A 146 -16.91 0.35 -9.46
N THR A 147 -15.94 0.59 -8.58
CA THR A 147 -16.12 0.69 -7.13
C THR A 147 -15.39 1.92 -6.58
N THR A 148 -15.83 2.45 -5.44
CA THR A 148 -15.34 3.72 -4.90
C THR A 148 -15.13 3.67 -3.39
N VAL A 149 -14.18 4.48 -2.91
CA VAL A 149 -14.00 4.82 -1.49
C VAL A 149 -14.14 6.33 -1.36
N ASP A 150 -15.08 6.78 -0.54
CA ASP A 150 -15.30 8.19 -0.24
C ASP A 150 -14.64 8.62 1.09
N ARG A 151 -14.86 9.88 1.47
CA ARG A 151 -14.34 10.46 2.72
C ARG A 151 -14.86 9.75 3.97
N GLU A 152 -16.09 9.26 3.98
CA GLU A 152 -16.66 8.57 5.15
C GLU A 152 -15.98 7.22 5.35
N ALA A 153 -15.85 6.44 4.27
CA ALA A 153 -15.19 5.15 4.29
C ALA A 153 -13.69 5.28 4.63
N GLY A 154 -12.98 6.25 4.04
CA GLY A 154 -11.57 6.44 4.33
C GLY A 154 -11.29 6.98 5.74
N ALA A 155 -12.15 7.86 6.28
CA ALA A 155 -12.01 8.34 7.66
C ALA A 155 -12.18 7.26 8.73
N ARG A 156 -12.87 6.17 8.40
CA ARG A 156 -13.06 4.98 9.26
C ARG A 156 -11.88 4.02 9.23
N ALA A 157 -10.93 4.21 8.33
CA ALA A 157 -9.78 3.34 8.18
C ALA A 157 -8.54 3.88 8.88
N MET A 158 -7.84 3.00 9.60
CA MET A 158 -6.58 3.32 10.27
C MET A 158 -5.59 2.20 10.07
N MET A 159 -4.34 2.55 9.79
CA MET A 159 -3.24 1.60 9.69
C MET A 159 -2.25 1.88 10.82
N VAL A 160 -1.89 0.85 11.56
CA VAL A 160 -0.86 0.91 12.59
C VAL A 160 0.39 0.26 12.02
N ILE A 161 1.47 1.03 11.97
CA ILE A 161 2.78 0.57 11.51
C ILE A 161 3.81 0.67 12.63
N ASP A 162 4.82 -0.18 12.55
CA ASP A 162 6.06 -0.04 13.30
C ASP A 162 6.84 1.16 12.78
N ARG A 163 7.16 2.12 13.65
CA ARG A 163 7.80 3.38 13.25
C ARG A 163 9.21 3.17 12.74
N ALA A 164 9.94 2.19 13.27
CA ALA A 164 11.34 1.96 12.92
C ALA A 164 11.50 1.17 11.61
N SER A 165 10.62 0.20 11.37
CA SER A 165 10.71 -0.71 10.21
C SER A 165 9.70 -0.42 9.10
N GLY A 166 8.67 0.40 9.36
CA GLY A 166 7.54 0.60 8.45
C GLY A 166 6.60 -0.62 8.35
N GLN A 167 6.83 -1.67 9.14
CA GLN A 167 6.04 -2.90 9.07
C GLN A 167 4.60 -2.65 9.52
N VAL A 168 3.62 -3.06 8.71
CA VAL A 168 2.19 -3.03 9.10
C VAL A 168 1.94 -4.01 10.25
N ARG A 169 1.40 -3.49 11.35
CA ARG A 169 1.02 -4.27 12.54
C ARG A 169 -0.48 -4.55 12.57
N SER A 170 -1.28 -3.60 12.13
CA SER A 170 -2.73 -3.73 12.11
C SER A 170 -3.35 -2.82 11.06
N LEU A 171 -4.47 -3.25 10.52
CA LEU A 171 -5.39 -2.43 9.73
C LEU A 171 -6.76 -2.51 10.39
N LEU A 172 -7.26 -1.37 10.82
CA LEU A 172 -8.57 -1.22 11.41
C LEU A 172 -9.50 -0.65 10.36
N ARG A 173 -10.56 -1.41 10.09
CA ARG A 173 -11.72 -1.01 9.27
C ARG A 173 -12.83 -0.66 10.24
N ASP A 174 -13.64 0.33 9.89
CA ASP A 174 -14.78 0.77 10.72
C ASP A 174 -14.37 1.17 12.14
N ALA A 175 -13.17 1.74 12.27
CA ALA A 175 -12.71 2.20 13.55
C ALA A 175 -13.58 3.37 13.99
N ALA A 176 -14.18 3.25 15.17
CA ALA A 176 -14.85 4.36 15.83
C ALA A 176 -13.88 5.55 15.95
N ALA A 177 -14.41 6.77 15.95
CA ALA A 177 -13.65 8.00 16.06
C ALA A 177 -12.90 8.06 17.41
N GLY A 178 -11.77 7.38 17.51
CA GLY A 178 -11.01 7.24 18.74
C GLY A 178 -10.11 6.03 18.71
N LEU A 179 -8.80 6.26 18.72
CA LEU A 179 -7.84 5.24 19.10
C LEU A 179 -7.59 5.33 20.61
N PRO A 180 -7.28 4.21 21.27
CA PRO A 180 -6.77 4.24 22.63
C PRO A 180 -5.57 5.19 22.72
N ALA A 181 -5.56 6.07 23.72
CA ALA A 181 -4.50 7.06 23.90
C ALA A 181 -3.11 6.41 24.01
N GLU A 182 -3.02 5.16 24.46
CA GLU A 182 -1.75 4.41 24.53
C GLU A 182 -1.14 4.12 23.15
N LEU A 183 -1.96 3.93 22.10
CA LEU A 183 -1.48 3.77 20.72
C LEU A 183 -1.03 5.10 20.11
N ALA A 184 -1.60 6.21 20.58
CA ALA A 184 -1.22 7.56 20.17
C ALA A 184 0.04 8.08 20.89
N ALA A 185 0.49 7.41 21.96
CA ALA A 185 1.69 7.80 22.68
C ALA A 185 2.94 7.54 21.84
N ASP A 186 3.80 8.56 21.74
CA ASP A 186 5.05 8.49 20.95
C ASP A 186 6.04 7.43 21.44
N SER A 187 5.92 7.00 22.69
CA SER A 187 6.75 5.95 23.30
C SER A 187 6.40 4.54 22.85
N SER A 188 5.30 4.34 22.11
CA SER A 188 4.87 3.00 21.66
C SER A 188 5.78 2.41 20.58
N GLY A 189 6.61 3.22 19.92
CA GLY A 189 7.33 2.81 18.71
C GLY A 189 6.41 2.56 17.51
N LEU A 190 5.12 2.88 17.63
CA LEU A 190 4.11 2.73 16.59
C LEU A 190 3.79 4.08 15.96
N ARG A 191 3.35 4.04 14.71
CA ARG A 191 2.76 5.19 14.01
C ARG A 191 1.39 4.80 13.51
N ILE A 192 0.43 5.70 13.70
CA ILE A 192 -0.91 5.57 13.17
C ILE A 192 -1.00 6.40 11.91
N LEU A 193 -1.44 5.77 10.83
CA LEU A 193 -1.80 6.40 9.58
C LEU A 193 -3.32 6.42 9.48
N ARG A 194 -3.88 7.54 9.02
CA ARG A 194 -5.31 7.65 8.75
C ARG A 194 -5.59 7.41 7.28
N GLY A 195 -6.71 6.76 7.00
CA GLY A 195 -7.15 6.49 5.64
C GLY A 195 -7.51 7.77 4.89
N LEU A 196 -7.28 7.72 3.58
CA LEU A 196 -7.70 8.70 2.59
C LEU A 196 -8.68 8.01 1.61
N PRO A 197 -9.69 8.72 1.08
CA PRO A 197 -10.04 10.12 1.34
C PRO A 197 -10.59 10.33 2.76
N ARG A 198 -10.57 11.57 3.27
CA ARG A 198 -11.16 11.90 4.58
C ARG A 198 -11.69 13.34 4.59
N PRO A 199 -12.62 13.68 5.49
CA PRO A 199 -13.04 15.06 5.68
C PRO A 199 -11.88 15.95 6.11
N PRO A 200 -11.91 17.25 5.76
CA PRO A 200 -10.96 18.22 6.27
C PRO A 200 -10.98 18.25 7.80
N GLY A 201 -9.79 18.36 8.39
CA GLY A 201 -9.56 18.31 9.84
C GLY A 201 -9.61 19.66 10.54
#